data_AF-A0A7J9BNX3-F1
#
_entry.id   AF-A0A7J9BNX3-F1
#
_cell.length_a   1.000
_cell.length_b   1.000
_cell.length_c   1.000
_cell.angle_alpha   90.00
_cell.angle_beta   90.00
_cell.angle_gamma   90.00
#
_symmetry.space_group_name_H-M   'P 1'
#
loop_
_entity.id
_entity.type
_entity.pdbx_description
1 polymer ?
#
loop_
_entity_poly.entity_id
_entity_poly.type
_entity_poly.pdbx_seq_one_letter_code
_entity_poly.pdbx_strand_id
1 'polypeptide(L)'
;RNYLCWNGVRAELVISEPELVREILKNSEKTFPKRKPTIYLSKLLGNGLVTVEGEKWAKQRKLANYAFHGESLKNMTPAVIASVETMLEKWKGQEGKEIEVFHEFRLLTSEVISRTAFGSSYLEGEKVFAMLNKLSMIMSRNLYNTRIPLINKLWKSGDMLESEELSKGIQDCVMKIVKKREDKVVNGEAGRFGNDFLGLLVNAYHDSDENNRLSTEDLVDECKTFYFAGQGYC
;
A
#
# COMPACT_ATOMS: atom_id res chain seq x y z
N ARG A 1 -26.21 -5.47 16.63
CA ARG A 1 -27.25 -4.42 16.77
C ARG A 1 -26.75 -3.21 16.05
N ASN A 2 -27.50 -2.73 15.05
CA ASN A 2 -27.17 -1.48 14.40
C ASN A 2 -27.36 -0.28 15.31
N TYR A 3 -26.48 0.70 15.15
CA TYR A 3 -26.54 1.94 15.90
C TYR A 3 -26.01 3.09 15.06
N LEU A 4 -26.48 4.29 15.40
CA LEU A 4 -25.96 5.53 14.86
C LEU A 4 -24.86 6.04 15.81
N CYS A 5 -23.69 6.36 15.26
CA CYS A 5 -22.64 7.07 15.98
C CYS A 5 -22.28 8.37 15.26
N TRP A 6 -21.53 9.23 15.93
CA TRP A 6 -21.09 10.51 15.38
C TRP A 6 -19.57 10.56 15.33
N ASN A 7 -19.03 10.87 14.15
CA ASN A 7 -17.62 11.13 13.92
C ASN A 7 -17.45 12.61 13.61
N GLY A 8 -17.22 13.41 14.65
CA GLY A 8 -17.34 14.85 14.58
C GLY A 8 -18.76 15.27 14.19
N VAL A 9 -18.88 16.05 13.11
CA VAL A 9 -20.17 16.53 12.59
C VAL A 9 -20.88 15.54 11.66
N ARG A 10 -20.31 14.36 11.44
CA ARG A 10 -20.85 13.35 10.53
C ARG A 10 -21.51 12.22 11.30
N ALA A 11 -22.78 11.96 11.02
CA ALA A 11 -23.45 10.76 11.50
C ALA A 11 -23.02 9.54 10.67
N GLU A 12 -22.76 8.42 11.34
CA GLU A 12 -22.33 7.15 10.76
C GLU A 12 -23.27 6.05 11.26
N LEU A 13 -23.91 5.32 10.32
CA LEU A 13 -24.73 4.16 10.64
C LEU A 13 -23.83 2.92 10.65
N VAL A 14 -23.65 2.32 11.82
CA VAL A 14 -22.90 1.07 11.97
C VAL A 14 -23.84 -0.10 11.76
N ILE A 15 -23.51 -0.93 10.76
CA ILE A 15 -24.30 -2.09 10.35
C ILE A 15 -23.55 -3.37 10.73
N SER A 16 -24.24 -4.26 11.44
CA SER A 16 -23.66 -5.45 12.07
C SER A 16 -24.38 -6.75 11.72
N GLU A 17 -25.60 -6.70 11.17
CA GLU A 17 -26.31 -7.91 10.73
C GLU A 17 -25.69 -8.43 9.42
N PRO A 18 -25.27 -9.71 9.35
CA PRO A 18 -24.55 -10.27 8.20
C PRO A 18 -25.29 -10.13 6.87
N GLU A 19 -26.62 -10.21 6.88
CA GLU A 19 -27.46 -10.08 5.70
C GLU A 19 -27.36 -8.69 5.08
N LEU A 20 -27.42 -7.65 5.93
CA LEU A 20 -27.28 -6.26 5.51
C LEU A 20 -25.85 -5.92 5.09
N VAL A 21 -24.85 -6.41 5.83
CA VAL A 21 -23.44 -6.28 5.43
C VAL A 21 -23.21 -6.88 4.05
N ARG A 22 -23.76 -8.08 3.78
CA ARG A 22 -23.67 -8.73 2.47
C ARG A 22 -24.34 -7.92 1.37
N GLU A 23 -25.52 -7.36 1.62
CA GLU A 23 -26.22 -6.52 0.65
C GLU A 23 -25.41 -5.28 0.28
N ILE A 24 -24.86 -4.60 1.29
CA ILE A 24 -24.03 -3.41 1.12
C ILE A 24 -22.76 -3.73 0.32
N LEU A 25 -22.06 -4.80 0.68
CA LEU A 25 -20.83 -5.22 -0.02
C LEU A 25 -21.07 -5.67 -1.46
N LYS A 26 -22.29 -6.12 -1.81
CA LYS A 26 -22.66 -6.48 -3.19
C LYS A 26 -22.99 -5.26 -4.05
N ASN A 27 -23.56 -4.21 -3.46
CA ASN A 27 -24.05 -3.02 -4.17
C ASN A 27 -23.21 -1.76 -3.92
N SER A 28 -21.96 -1.94 -3.50
CA SER A 28 -21.14 -0.88 -2.92
C SER A 28 -20.80 0.23 -3.90
N GLU A 29 -20.51 -0.07 -5.17
CA GLU A 29 -19.98 0.93 -6.10
C GLU A 29 -20.96 2.06 -6.46
N LYS A 30 -22.28 1.79 -6.44
CA LYS A 30 -23.30 2.80 -6.79
C LYS A 30 -24.05 3.34 -5.58
N THR A 31 -24.40 2.47 -4.63
CA THR A 31 -25.28 2.81 -3.51
C THR A 31 -24.50 3.16 -2.24
N PHE A 32 -23.32 2.57 -2.06
CA PHE A 32 -22.51 2.74 -0.84
C PHE A 32 -21.05 3.07 -1.19
N PRO A 33 -20.80 4.26 -1.79
CA PRO A 33 -19.46 4.65 -2.19
C PRO A 33 -18.52 4.68 -0.98
N LYS A 34 -17.23 4.46 -1.25
CA LYS A 34 -16.18 4.55 -0.25
C LYS A 34 -16.20 5.92 0.42
N ARG A 35 -15.91 5.90 1.72
CA ARG A 35 -15.73 7.13 2.47
C ARG A 35 -14.56 7.93 1.87
N LYS A 36 -14.79 9.23 1.64
CA LYS A 36 -13.69 10.16 1.32
C LYS A 36 -12.57 10.06 2.36
N PRO A 37 -11.32 9.79 1.95
CA PRO A 37 -10.21 9.64 2.89
C PRO A 37 -9.99 10.91 3.69
N THR A 38 -9.48 10.76 4.92
CA THR A 38 -8.98 11.90 5.70
C THR A 38 -7.71 12.44 5.05
N ILE A 39 -7.32 13.68 5.36
CA ILE A 39 -6.09 14.28 4.82
C ILE A 39 -4.88 13.38 5.09
N TYR A 40 -4.77 12.80 6.28
CA TYR A 40 -3.66 11.92 6.65
C TYR A 40 -3.73 10.54 5.96
N LEU A 41 -4.94 9.98 5.77
CA LEU A 41 -5.10 8.76 4.98
C LEU A 41 -4.72 9.00 3.51
N SER A 42 -5.05 10.17 2.96
CA SER A 42 -4.60 10.58 1.62
C SER A 42 -3.09 10.77 1.55
N LYS A 43 -2.40 11.22 2.61
CA LYS A 43 -0.93 11.23 2.62
C LYS A 43 -0.36 9.81 2.63
N LEU A 44 -0.95 8.92 3.42
CA LEU A 44 -0.51 7.53 3.55
C LEU A 44 -0.72 6.69 2.27
N LEU A 45 -1.90 6.76 1.64
CA LEU A 45 -2.28 5.86 0.53
C LEU A 45 -2.61 6.59 -0.78
N GLY A 46 -2.78 7.91 -0.74
CA GLY A 46 -3.13 8.72 -1.91
C GLY A 46 -4.35 8.21 -2.66
N ASN A 47 -4.25 8.07 -3.98
CA ASN A 47 -5.25 7.49 -4.88
C ASN A 47 -4.92 6.03 -5.26
N GLY A 48 -4.38 5.26 -4.31
CA GLY A 48 -4.17 3.83 -4.49
C GLY A 48 -5.45 3.00 -4.30
N LEU A 49 -5.35 1.71 -4.55
CA LEU A 49 -6.46 0.76 -4.67
C LEU A 49 -7.52 0.82 -3.54
N VAL A 50 -7.08 1.14 -2.33
CA VAL A 50 -7.95 1.24 -1.15
C VAL A 50 -8.87 2.46 -1.24
N THR A 51 -8.38 3.61 -1.72
CA THR A 51 -9.07 4.91 -1.65
C THR A 51 -9.74 5.33 -2.95
N VAL A 52 -9.21 4.87 -4.08
CA VAL A 52 -9.70 5.19 -5.43
C VAL A 52 -11.02 4.49 -5.77
N GLU A 53 -11.80 5.10 -6.65
CA GLU A 53 -13.12 4.62 -7.10
C GLU A 53 -13.28 4.73 -8.63
N GLY A 54 -14.39 4.20 -9.14
CA GLY A 54 -14.80 4.32 -10.55
C GLY A 54 -13.86 3.61 -11.52
N GLU A 55 -13.73 4.16 -12.73
CA GLU A 55 -12.93 3.56 -13.80
C GLU A 55 -11.45 3.40 -13.43
N LYS A 56 -10.91 4.35 -12.67
CA LYS A 56 -9.52 4.31 -12.20
C LYS A 56 -9.29 3.13 -11.25
N TRP A 57 -10.22 2.91 -10.32
CA TRP A 57 -10.19 1.72 -9.47
C TRP A 57 -10.28 0.44 -10.29
N ALA A 58 -11.17 0.36 -11.28
CA ALA A 58 -11.29 -0.83 -12.12
C ALA A 58 -9.96 -1.16 -12.84
N LYS A 59 -9.24 -0.14 -13.33
CA LYS A 59 -7.93 -0.27 -13.97
C LYS A 59 -6.86 -0.76 -12.99
N GLN A 60 -6.68 -0.07 -11.86
CA GLN A 60 -5.70 -0.45 -10.84
C GLN A 60 -6.01 -1.84 -10.25
N ARG A 61 -7.29 -2.16 -10.01
CA ARG A 61 -7.73 -3.48 -9.54
C ARG A 61 -7.44 -4.57 -10.54
N LYS A 62 -7.57 -4.31 -11.85
CA LYS A 62 -7.22 -5.26 -12.90
C LYS A 62 -5.73 -5.60 -12.87
N LEU A 63 -4.85 -4.60 -12.72
CA LEU A 63 -3.41 -4.82 -12.60
C LEU A 63 -3.06 -5.64 -11.35
N ALA A 64 -3.64 -5.29 -10.20
CA ALA A 64 -3.46 -6.05 -8.97
C ALA A 64 -3.94 -7.51 -9.11
N ASN A 65 -5.14 -7.72 -9.66
CA ASN A 65 -5.66 -9.07 -9.89
C ASN A 65 -4.76 -9.88 -10.83
N TYR A 66 -4.13 -9.25 -11.81
CA TYR A 66 -3.17 -9.92 -12.68
C TYR A 66 -1.87 -10.29 -11.94
N ALA A 67 -1.35 -9.40 -11.09
CA ALA A 67 -0.17 -9.71 -10.27
C ALA A 67 -0.42 -10.83 -9.25
N PHE A 68 -1.65 -10.92 -8.71
CA PHE A 68 -1.97 -11.79 -7.57
C PHE A 68 -3.03 -12.87 -7.90
N HIS A 69 -3.17 -13.29 -9.17
CA HIS A 69 -4.02 -14.43 -9.52
C HIS A 69 -3.39 -15.77 -9.13
N GLY A 70 -4.18 -16.84 -9.13
CA GLY A 70 -3.78 -18.15 -8.59
C GLY A 70 -2.48 -18.73 -9.17
N GLU A 71 -2.25 -18.59 -10.48
CA GLU A 71 -0.99 -19.03 -11.11
C GLU A 71 0.20 -18.12 -10.76
N SER A 72 0.03 -16.80 -10.68
CA SER A 72 1.07 -15.89 -10.16
C SER A 72 1.45 -16.22 -8.72
N LEU A 73 0.47 -16.58 -7.87
CA LEU A 73 0.73 -17.00 -6.48
C LEU A 73 1.56 -18.30 -6.40
N LYS A 74 1.34 -19.26 -7.31
CA LYS A 74 2.19 -20.47 -7.39
C LYS A 74 3.64 -20.10 -7.66
N ASN A 75 3.88 -19.13 -8.56
CA ASN A 75 5.23 -18.66 -8.89
C ASN A 75 5.88 -17.86 -7.75
N MET A 76 5.11 -17.33 -6.80
CA MET A 76 5.61 -16.64 -5.61
C MET A 76 6.05 -17.60 -4.50
N THR A 77 5.57 -18.85 -4.51
CA THR A 77 5.80 -19.84 -3.43
C THR A 77 7.29 -20.04 -3.10
N PRO A 78 8.21 -20.20 -4.09
CA PRO A 78 9.63 -20.33 -3.78
C PRO A 78 10.22 -19.13 -3.05
N ALA A 79 9.80 -17.91 -3.43
CA ALA A 79 10.26 -16.69 -2.78
C ALA A 79 9.77 -16.58 -1.33
N VAL A 80 8.52 -17.00 -1.07
CA VAL A 80 7.94 -17.07 0.29
C VAL A 80 8.71 -18.06 1.15
N ILE A 81 8.96 -19.28 0.65
CA ILE A 81 9.72 -20.32 1.37
C ILE A 81 11.10 -19.79 1.73
N ALA A 82 11.82 -19.21 0.78
CA ALA A 82 13.16 -18.68 1.01
C ALA A 82 13.17 -17.54 2.06
N SER A 83 12.11 -16.72 2.14
CA SER A 83 11.97 -15.69 3.18
C SER A 83 11.78 -16.31 4.57
N VAL A 84 10.95 -17.35 4.67
CA VAL A 84 10.72 -18.09 5.92
C VAL A 84 12.00 -18.81 6.38
N GLU A 85 12.69 -19.49 5.47
CA GLU A 85 13.96 -20.17 5.78
C GLU A 85 15.02 -19.19 6.27
N THR A 86 15.11 -18.00 5.67
CA THR A 86 16.01 -16.93 6.13
C THR A 86 15.68 -16.47 7.55
N MET A 87 14.39 -16.34 7.89
CA MET A 87 13.96 -15.99 9.25
C MET A 87 14.31 -17.11 10.24
N LEU A 88 13.99 -18.35 9.92
CA LEU A 88 14.27 -19.51 10.78
C LEU A 88 15.77 -19.70 11.02
N GLU A 89 16.60 -19.45 10.02
CA GLU A 89 18.07 -19.52 10.18
C GLU A 89 18.57 -18.47 11.20
N LYS A 90 18.02 -17.25 11.17
CA LYS A 90 18.34 -16.23 12.19
C LYS A 90 17.93 -16.67 13.60
N TRP A 91 16.80 -17.37 13.72
CA TRP A 91 16.28 -17.84 15.00
C TRP A 91 17.12 -18.96 15.62
N LYS A 92 17.83 -19.77 14.82
CA LYS A 92 18.74 -20.80 15.36
C LYS A 92 19.82 -20.19 16.27
N GLY A 93 20.28 -18.97 16.00
CA GLY A 93 21.24 -18.25 16.86
C GLY A 93 20.64 -17.62 18.13
N GLN A 94 19.33 -17.77 18.33
CA GLN A 94 18.57 -17.20 19.44
C GLN A 94 18.00 -18.26 20.38
N GLU A 95 18.46 -19.51 20.30
CA GLU A 95 17.97 -20.58 21.17
C GLU A 95 18.15 -20.22 22.66
N GLY A 96 17.07 -20.39 23.43
CA GLY A 96 17.01 -20.02 24.85
C GLY A 96 16.85 -18.53 25.14
N LYS A 97 16.67 -17.68 24.13
CA LYS A 97 16.42 -16.24 24.29
C LYS A 97 14.97 -15.89 23.96
N GLU A 98 14.44 -14.87 24.64
CA GLU A 98 13.16 -14.27 24.29
C GLU A 98 13.29 -13.50 22.98
N ILE A 99 12.30 -13.67 22.09
CA ILE A 99 12.21 -12.96 20.81
C ILE A 99 10.87 -12.23 20.72
N GLU A 100 10.88 -11.04 20.12
CA GLU A 100 9.66 -10.27 19.85
C GLU A 100 9.07 -10.74 18.50
N VAL A 101 8.15 -11.70 18.56
CA VAL A 101 7.64 -12.40 17.37
C VAL A 101 6.88 -11.46 16.42
N PHE A 102 6.23 -10.42 16.93
CA PHE A 102 5.50 -9.48 16.07
C PHE A 102 6.47 -8.71 15.15
N HIS A 103 7.61 -8.26 15.68
CA HIS A 103 8.68 -7.65 14.90
C HIS A 103 9.21 -8.59 13.83
N GLU A 104 9.50 -9.84 14.19
CA GLU A 104 10.03 -10.84 13.25
C GLU A 104 9.04 -11.14 12.11
N PHE A 105 7.75 -11.27 12.42
CA PHE A 105 6.73 -11.49 11.40
C PHE A 105 6.51 -10.28 10.52
N ARG A 106 6.57 -9.06 11.08
CA ARG A 106 6.54 -7.84 10.27
C ARG A 106 7.71 -7.79 9.28
N LEU A 107 8.92 -8.18 9.72
CA LEU A 107 10.08 -8.28 8.82
C LEU A 107 9.87 -9.35 7.75
N LEU A 108 9.35 -10.53 8.12
CA LEU A 108 9.05 -11.62 7.19
C LEU A 108 8.05 -11.17 6.11
N THR A 109 6.92 -10.56 6.49
CA THR A 109 5.91 -10.09 5.53
C THR A 109 6.46 -9.00 4.63
N SER A 110 7.30 -8.12 5.16
CA SER A 110 7.97 -7.07 4.39
C SER A 110 8.95 -7.66 3.37
N GLU A 111 9.72 -8.68 3.75
CA GLU A 111 10.59 -9.42 2.81
C GLU A 111 9.76 -10.15 1.74
N VAL A 112 8.67 -10.81 2.14
CA VAL A 112 7.77 -11.51 1.21
C VAL A 112 7.20 -10.56 0.18
N ILE A 113 6.58 -9.44 0.58
CA ILE A 113 5.99 -8.50 -0.39
C ILE A 113 7.06 -7.86 -1.28
N SER A 114 8.23 -7.51 -0.74
CA SER A 114 9.35 -7.01 -1.54
C SER A 114 9.79 -8.00 -2.62
N ARG A 115 9.95 -9.28 -2.28
CA ARG A 115 10.35 -10.30 -3.26
C ARG A 115 9.27 -10.59 -4.29
N THR A 116 8.02 -10.73 -3.86
CA THR A 116 6.94 -11.26 -4.71
C THR A 116 6.27 -10.17 -5.55
N ALA A 117 6.01 -8.99 -4.98
CA ALA A 117 5.31 -7.91 -5.66
C ALA A 117 6.27 -6.93 -6.33
N PHE A 118 7.46 -6.71 -5.76
CA PHE A 118 8.40 -5.69 -6.24
C PHE A 118 9.68 -6.27 -6.87
N GLY A 119 9.83 -7.60 -6.88
CA GLY A 119 11.02 -8.29 -7.42
C GLY A 119 12.33 -7.81 -6.80
N SER A 120 12.27 -7.40 -5.52
CA SER A 120 13.34 -6.75 -4.77
C SER A 120 13.62 -7.50 -3.46
N SER A 121 14.17 -6.81 -2.47
CA SER A 121 14.35 -7.30 -1.11
C SER A 121 13.83 -6.26 -0.10
N TYR A 122 13.67 -6.67 1.16
CA TYR A 122 13.34 -5.76 2.26
C TYR A 122 14.31 -4.57 2.30
N LEU A 123 15.61 -4.79 2.10
CA LEU A 123 16.63 -3.73 2.13
C LEU A 123 16.39 -2.63 1.09
N GLU A 124 15.84 -2.98 -0.08
CA GLU A 124 15.50 -1.99 -1.12
C GLU A 124 14.23 -1.21 -0.76
N GLY A 125 13.29 -1.83 -0.03
CA GLY A 125 12.04 -1.23 0.45
C GLY A 125 12.10 -0.60 1.84
N GLU A 126 13.17 -0.82 2.62
CA GLU A 126 13.24 -0.50 4.05
C GLU A 126 12.90 0.96 4.35
N LYS A 127 13.44 1.89 3.55
CA LYS A 127 13.15 3.32 3.69
C LYS A 127 11.66 3.61 3.44
N VAL A 128 11.04 2.95 2.47
CA VAL A 128 9.62 3.09 2.16
C VAL A 128 8.77 2.58 3.33
N PHE A 129 9.07 1.37 3.85
CA PHE A 129 8.38 0.81 5.01
C PHE A 129 8.49 1.72 6.25
N ALA A 130 9.69 2.22 6.56
CA ALA A 130 9.91 3.12 7.69
C ALA A 130 9.11 4.42 7.58
N MET A 131 9.08 5.04 6.39
CA MET A 131 8.30 6.26 6.17
C MET A 131 6.80 6.02 6.21
N LEU A 132 6.32 4.89 5.64
CA LEU A 132 4.91 4.48 5.73
C LEU A 132 4.47 4.24 7.17
N ASN A 133 5.33 3.62 7.99
CA ASN A 133 5.06 3.42 9.42
C ASN A 133 4.98 4.75 10.18
N LYS A 134 5.82 5.73 9.86
CA LYS A 134 5.69 7.08 10.45
C LYS A 134 4.39 7.76 10.01
N LEU A 135 4.01 7.65 8.73
CA LEU A 135 2.73 8.18 8.23
C LEU A 135 1.54 7.51 8.91
N SER A 136 1.59 6.20 9.18
CA SER A 136 0.51 5.50 9.87
C SER A 136 0.38 5.96 11.33
N MET A 137 1.50 6.25 12.02
CA MET A 137 1.48 6.85 13.35
C MET A 137 0.89 8.26 13.32
N ILE A 138 1.28 9.11 12.36
CA ILE A 138 0.69 10.44 12.17
C ILE A 138 -0.83 10.34 11.95
N MET A 139 -1.26 9.41 11.09
CA MET A 139 -2.67 9.15 10.81
C MET A 139 -3.42 8.73 12.08
N SER A 140 -2.89 7.77 12.84
CA SER A 140 -3.51 7.27 14.08
C SER A 140 -3.65 8.37 15.14
N ARG A 141 -2.62 9.20 15.33
CA ARG A 141 -2.67 10.35 16.26
C ARG A 141 -3.72 11.39 15.87
N ASN A 142 -4.05 11.47 14.57
CA ASN A 142 -5.00 12.45 14.04
C ASN A 142 -6.35 11.84 13.64
N LEU A 143 -6.64 10.59 14.00
CA LEU A 143 -7.86 9.88 13.59
C LEU A 143 -9.14 10.63 13.98
N TYR A 144 -9.15 11.23 15.16
CA TYR A 144 -10.27 12.01 15.71
C TYR A 144 -10.10 13.52 15.56
N ASN A 145 -9.06 13.98 14.87
CA ASN A 145 -8.79 15.40 14.74
C ASN A 145 -9.72 16.02 13.70
N THR A 146 -10.87 16.51 14.14
CA THR A 146 -11.86 17.21 13.32
C THR A 146 -11.42 18.66 13.08
N ARG A 147 -10.23 18.85 12.50
CA ARG A 147 -9.72 20.21 12.25
C ARG A 147 -10.60 20.96 11.27
N ILE A 148 -10.95 22.19 11.64
CA ILE A 148 -11.78 23.08 10.84
C ILE A 148 -11.01 23.48 9.56
N PRO A 149 -11.58 23.28 8.35
CA PRO A 149 -10.88 23.48 7.08
C PRO A 149 -10.21 24.85 6.89
N LEU A 150 -10.74 25.91 7.49
CA LEU A 150 -10.21 27.28 7.36
C LEU A 150 -8.87 27.48 8.08
N ILE A 151 -8.65 26.82 9.22
CA ILE A 151 -7.46 27.00 10.05
C ILE A 151 -6.23 26.36 9.38
N ASN A 152 -6.42 25.25 8.67
CA ASN A 152 -5.36 24.52 7.97
C ASN A 152 -4.73 25.29 6.79
N LYS A 153 -5.47 26.23 6.17
CA LYS A 153 -4.91 27.08 5.09
C LYS A 153 -3.98 28.15 5.63
N LEU A 154 -4.16 28.56 6.88
CA LEU A 154 -3.36 29.62 7.49
C LEU A 154 -2.12 29.01 8.17
N TRP A 155 -2.28 27.94 8.96
CA TRP A 155 -1.20 27.36 9.77
C TRP A 155 -1.14 25.83 9.60
N LYS A 156 -0.04 25.32 9.01
CA LYS A 156 0.22 23.87 8.94
C LYS A 156 0.79 23.39 10.27
N SER A 157 0.23 22.32 10.83
CA SER A 157 0.81 21.68 12.03
C SER A 157 2.11 20.95 11.70
N GLY A 158 2.93 20.68 12.72
CA GLY A 158 4.11 19.80 12.60
C GLY A 158 3.79 18.47 11.92
N ASP A 159 2.73 17.79 12.35
CA ASP A 159 2.27 16.53 11.71
C ASP A 159 1.96 16.67 10.21
N MET A 160 1.48 17.83 9.76
CA MET A 160 1.16 18.04 8.35
C MET A 160 2.44 18.22 7.54
N LEU A 161 3.38 19.03 8.05
CA LEU A 161 4.68 19.24 7.43
C LEU A 161 5.48 17.92 7.37
N GLU A 162 5.52 17.18 8.47
CA GLU A 162 6.17 15.87 8.54
C GLU A 162 5.52 14.88 7.54
N SER A 163 4.19 14.86 7.45
CA SER A 163 3.50 13.99 6.49
C SER A 163 3.79 14.35 5.02
N GLU A 164 4.00 15.63 4.72
CA GLU A 164 4.37 16.10 3.38
C GLU A 164 5.79 15.68 3.02
N GLU A 165 6.73 15.84 3.96
CA GLU A 165 8.12 15.42 3.80
C GLU A 165 8.23 13.90 3.60
N LEU A 166 7.55 13.11 4.45
CA LEU A 166 7.52 11.65 4.34
C LEU A 166 6.90 11.20 3.02
N SER A 167 5.81 11.83 2.58
CA SER A 167 5.15 11.50 1.30
C SER A 167 6.09 11.73 0.12
N LYS A 168 6.84 12.85 0.13
CA LYS A 168 7.85 13.16 -0.89
C LYS A 168 9.01 12.18 -0.85
N GLY A 169 9.50 11.84 0.34
CA GLY A 169 10.57 10.85 0.49
C GLY A 169 10.18 9.47 -0.04
N ILE A 170 8.93 9.04 0.17
CA ILE A 170 8.42 7.79 -0.40
C ILE A 170 8.36 7.87 -1.92
N GLN A 171 7.84 8.96 -2.49
CA GLN A 171 7.84 9.18 -3.94
C GLN A 171 9.26 9.06 -4.52
N ASP A 172 10.25 9.72 -3.92
CA ASP A 172 11.64 9.66 -4.38
C ASP A 172 12.21 8.23 -4.31
N CYS A 173 11.87 7.47 -3.26
CA CYS A 173 12.32 6.08 -3.12
C CYS A 173 11.66 5.16 -4.15
N VAL A 174 10.34 5.27 -4.34
CA VAL A 174 9.61 4.47 -5.33
C VAL A 174 10.12 4.77 -6.74
N MET A 175 10.32 6.04 -7.09
CA MET A 175 10.82 6.40 -8.42
C MET A 175 12.26 5.94 -8.66
N LYS A 176 13.08 5.82 -7.61
CA LYS A 176 14.41 5.16 -7.73
C LYS A 176 14.29 3.67 -8.03
N ILE A 177 13.33 2.97 -7.41
CA ILE A 177 13.07 1.55 -7.68
C ILE A 177 12.57 1.37 -9.12
N VAL A 178 11.66 2.24 -9.58
CA VAL A 178 11.19 2.27 -10.98
C VAL A 178 12.35 2.48 -11.93
N LYS A 179 13.16 3.52 -11.71
CA LYS A 179 14.31 3.83 -12.56
C LYS A 179 15.30 2.68 -12.64
N LYS A 180 15.62 2.03 -11.51
CA LYS A 180 16.48 0.84 -11.50
C LYS A 180 15.89 -0.30 -12.34
N ARG A 181 14.56 -0.47 -12.34
CA ARG A 181 13.88 -1.46 -13.19
C ARG A 181 13.96 -1.09 -14.67
N GLU A 182 13.83 0.19 -14.99
CA GLU A 182 13.98 0.72 -16.35
C GLU A 182 15.41 0.52 -16.88
N ASP A 183 16.41 0.91 -16.09
CA ASP A 183 17.82 0.82 -16.45
C ASP A 183 18.22 -0.64 -16.78
N LYS A 184 17.70 -1.63 -16.05
CA LYS A 184 17.93 -3.05 -16.35
C LYS A 184 17.44 -3.45 -17.75
N VAL A 185 16.33 -2.89 -18.22
CA VAL A 185 15.81 -3.18 -19.56
C VAL A 185 16.60 -2.43 -20.62
N VAL A 186 16.91 -1.16 -20.38
CA VAL A 186 17.71 -0.33 -21.30
C VAL A 186 19.11 -0.91 -21.50
N ASN A 187 19.74 -1.42 -20.43
CA ASN A 187 21.07 -2.02 -20.48
C ASN A 187 21.08 -3.47 -21.01
N GLY A 188 19.91 -4.05 -21.32
CA GLY A 188 19.79 -5.43 -21.80
C GLY A 188 19.97 -6.51 -20.72
N GLU A 189 20.02 -6.15 -19.45
CA GLU A 189 20.07 -7.09 -18.32
C GLU A 189 18.74 -7.83 -18.13
N ALA A 190 17.63 -7.25 -18.61
CA ALA A 190 16.30 -7.85 -18.62
C ALA A 190 15.57 -7.56 -19.93
N GLY A 191 14.88 -8.55 -20.51
CA GLY A 191 14.10 -8.35 -21.75
C GLY A 191 12.76 -7.60 -21.56
N ARG A 192 12.32 -7.39 -20.31
CA ARG A 192 11.07 -6.70 -19.95
C ARG A 192 11.08 -6.30 -18.47
N PHE A 193 10.16 -5.42 -18.05
CA PHE A 193 10.05 -5.00 -16.65
C PHE A 193 9.61 -6.11 -15.68
N GLY A 194 9.02 -7.20 -16.19
CA GLY A 194 8.57 -8.34 -15.41
C GLY A 194 7.04 -8.44 -15.31
N ASN A 195 6.58 -9.53 -14.72
CA ASN A 195 5.16 -9.81 -14.49
C ASN A 195 4.77 -9.69 -13.00
N ASP A 196 5.71 -9.27 -12.15
CA ASP A 196 5.44 -8.88 -10.76
C ASP A 196 4.62 -7.58 -10.73
N PHE A 197 4.05 -7.24 -9.58
CA PHE A 197 3.15 -6.09 -9.47
C PHE A 197 3.81 -4.78 -9.91
N LEU A 198 5.05 -4.53 -9.49
CA LEU A 198 5.82 -3.37 -9.94
C LEU A 198 6.03 -3.38 -11.45
N GLY A 199 6.41 -4.52 -12.04
CA GLY A 199 6.61 -4.65 -13.48
C GLY A 199 5.35 -4.29 -14.27
N LEU A 200 4.17 -4.71 -13.80
CA LEU A 200 2.89 -4.33 -14.40
C LEU A 200 2.59 -2.84 -14.26
N LEU A 201 2.89 -2.23 -13.10
CA LEU A 201 2.74 -0.78 -12.90
C LEU A 201 3.67 0.00 -13.83
N VAL A 202 4.93 -0.43 -13.99
CA VAL A 202 5.90 0.21 -14.88
C VAL A 202 5.48 0.05 -16.35
N ASN A 203 4.95 -1.11 -16.76
CA ASN A 203 4.35 -1.28 -18.09
C ASN A 203 3.20 -0.31 -18.30
N ALA A 204 2.27 -0.20 -17.34
CA ALA A 204 1.13 0.71 -17.43
C ALA A 204 1.56 2.19 -17.38
N TYR A 205 2.65 2.53 -16.68
CA TYR A 205 3.20 3.89 -16.67
C TYR A 205 3.78 4.31 -18.03
N HIS A 206 4.28 3.34 -18.81
CA HIS A 206 4.80 3.55 -20.17
C HIS A 206 3.80 3.17 -21.28
N ASP A 207 2.52 2.97 -20.95
CA ASP A 207 1.52 2.60 -21.94
C ASP A 207 1.32 3.73 -22.97
N SER A 208 1.23 3.36 -24.25
CA SER A 208 1.04 4.32 -25.34
C SER A 208 -0.39 4.83 -25.43
N ASP A 209 -1.36 4.07 -24.94
CA ASP A 209 -2.75 4.51 -24.81
C ASP A 209 -2.91 5.32 -23.52
N GLU A 210 -3.22 6.61 -23.66
CA GLU A 210 -3.42 7.52 -22.53
C GLU A 210 -4.52 7.04 -21.57
N ASN A 211 -5.48 6.24 -22.05
CA ASN A 211 -6.51 5.67 -21.20
C ASN A 211 -5.97 4.58 -20.26
N ASN A 212 -4.89 3.90 -20.63
CA ASN A 212 -4.26 2.87 -19.80
C ASN A 212 -3.05 3.40 -19.03
N ARG A 213 -2.51 4.56 -19.46
CA ARG A 213 -1.32 5.16 -18.88
C ARG A 213 -1.54 5.62 -17.44
N LEU A 214 -0.71 5.14 -16.52
CA LEU A 214 -0.67 5.64 -15.14
C LEU A 214 0.09 6.97 -15.06
N SER A 215 -0.35 7.88 -14.18
CA SER A 215 0.49 9.01 -13.79
C SER A 215 1.57 8.57 -12.79
N THR A 216 2.56 9.41 -12.56
CA THR A 216 3.58 9.19 -11.53
C THR A 216 2.95 9.04 -10.15
N GLU A 217 1.96 9.88 -9.84
CA GLU A 217 1.22 9.81 -8.58
C GLU A 217 0.50 8.48 -8.42
N ASP A 218 -0.12 7.98 -9.50
CA ASP A 218 -0.86 6.71 -9.47
C ASP A 218 0.04 5.51 -9.25
N LEU A 219 1.18 5.47 -9.94
CA LEU A 219 2.19 4.44 -9.71
C LEU A 219 2.69 4.46 -8.26
N VAL A 220 2.99 5.66 -7.74
CA VAL A 220 3.54 5.82 -6.38
C VAL A 220 2.51 5.46 -5.33
N ASP A 221 1.25 5.86 -5.50
CA ASP A 221 0.17 5.58 -4.57
C ASP A 221 -0.23 4.09 -4.55
N GLU A 222 -0.16 3.40 -5.69
CA GLU A 222 -0.27 1.94 -5.74
C GLU A 222 0.90 1.26 -5.02
N CYS A 223 2.14 1.69 -5.26
CA CYS A 223 3.29 1.17 -4.53
C CYS A 223 3.15 1.37 -3.02
N LYS A 224 2.73 2.56 -2.57
CA LYS A 224 2.45 2.86 -1.15
C LYS A 224 1.40 1.91 -0.58
N THR A 225 0.31 1.70 -1.32
CA THR A 225 -0.78 0.82 -0.90
C THR A 225 -0.31 -0.61 -0.69
N PHE A 226 0.47 -1.17 -1.62
CA PHE A 226 0.93 -2.55 -1.54
C PHE A 226 2.07 -2.74 -0.55
N TYR A 227 3.01 -1.80 -0.44
CA TYR A 227 4.01 -1.84 0.63
C TYR A 227 3.34 -1.76 2.01
N PHE A 228 2.36 -0.86 2.19
CA PHE A 228 1.68 -0.69 3.48
C PHE A 228 0.82 -1.90 3.84
N ALA A 229 0.00 -2.40 2.92
CA ALA A 229 -0.84 -3.56 3.16
C ALA A 229 0.00 -4.85 3.30
N GLY A 230 1.07 -4.98 2.53
CA GLY A 230 1.92 -6.17 2.56
C GLY A 230 2.73 -6.35 3.86
N GLN A 231 3.02 -5.27 4.60
CA GLN A 231 3.76 -5.36 5.86
C GLN A 231 2.87 -5.46 7.13
N GLY A 232 1.60 -5.05 7.06
CA GLY A 232 0.83 -4.62 8.24
C GLY A 232 -0.24 -5.57 8.76
N TYR A 233 -0.45 -6.74 8.15
CA TYR A 233 -1.55 -7.66 8.47
C TYR A 233 -1.10 -9.05 8.99
N CYS A 234 0.10 -9.15 9.58
CA CYS A 234 0.49 -10.30 10.40
C CYS A 234 0.59 -9.92 11.87
#